data_AF-A0A2E6IKU0-F1
#
_entry.id   AF-A0A2E6IKU0-F1
#
_cell.length_a   1.000
_cell.length_b   1.000
_cell.length_c   1.000
_cell.angle_alpha   90.00
_cell.angle_beta   90.00
_cell.angle_gamma   90.00
#
_symmetry.space_group_name_H-M   'P 1'
#
loop_
_entity.id
_entity.type
_entity.pdbx_description
1 polymer ?
#
loop_
_entity_poly.entity_id
_entity_poly.type
_entity_poly.pdbx_seq_one_letter_code
_entity_poly.pdbx_strand_id
1 'polypeptide(L)'
;MWRDELGNILSNEPVYTVEQPGVYSLEVSYADTSACTAPLEIFTVSESGNPAVTAEVTTEPFADTHIIIATASGTGIYEFSLDQGPWQDSGTFIGVSPGEHTVNVRDVNGCGVTSYELFVIDYPPYFTPNGDGYNDTWNISALSFQLASKIYIFDRYGKLLKQISPAGDGWDGTFNGNMMPTNDYWFLLEYNDFVTGEPRQLRAHFSLKR
;
A
#
# COMPACT_ATOMS: atom_id res chain seq x y z
N MET A 1 38.31 24.96 11.87
CA MET A 1 37.33 25.96 12.33
C MET A 1 35.99 25.62 11.69
N TRP A 2 34.98 25.40 12.53
CA TRP A 2 33.60 25.16 12.12
C TRP A 2 32.84 26.48 12.14
N ARG A 3 32.06 26.76 11.09
CA ARG A 3 31.26 27.99 10.99
C ARG A 3 29.82 27.72 10.57
N ASP A 4 28.91 28.59 11.00
CA ASP A 4 27.52 28.63 10.50
C ASP A 4 27.42 29.33 9.13
N GLU A 5 26.21 29.40 8.57
CA GLU A 5 25.91 30.07 7.29
C GLU A 5 26.26 31.56 7.28
N LEU A 6 26.27 32.21 8.45
CA LEU A 6 26.62 33.63 8.60
C LEU A 6 28.14 33.85 8.78
N GLY A 7 28.93 32.77 8.81
CA GLY A 7 30.38 32.80 9.00
C GLY A 7 30.84 32.90 10.45
N ASN A 8 29.92 32.83 11.42
CA ASN A 8 30.26 32.85 12.84
C ASN A 8 30.99 31.55 13.21
N ILE A 9 32.04 31.65 14.03
CA ILE A 9 32.79 30.47 14.48
C ILE A 9 31.97 29.73 15.53
N LEU A 10 31.67 28.46 15.27
CA LEU A 10 30.96 27.55 16.18
C LEU A 10 31.93 26.76 17.06
N SER A 11 33.06 26.31 16.48
CA SER A 11 34.07 25.52 17.19
C SER A 11 35.42 25.56 16.48
N ASN A 12 36.51 25.41 17.23
CA ASN A 12 37.86 25.21 16.70
C ASN A 12 38.40 23.80 16.98
N GLU A 13 37.61 22.94 17.61
CA GLU A 13 37.96 21.55 17.89
C GLU A 13 38.00 20.72 16.59
N PRO A 14 38.78 19.63 16.55
CA PRO A 14 38.82 18.75 15.39
C PRO A 14 37.48 18.04 15.11
N VAL A 15 36.57 18.01 16.09
CA VAL A 15 35.23 17.42 15.98
C VAL A 15 34.20 18.40 16.52
N TYR A 16 33.08 18.54 15.81
CA TYR A 16 31.94 19.34 16.23
C TYR A 16 30.64 18.62 15.86
N THR A 17 29.71 18.51 16.80
CA THR A 17 28.38 17.94 16.58
C THR A 17 27.41 19.06 16.25
N VAL A 18 26.74 18.94 15.11
CA VAL A 18 25.67 19.86 14.70
C VAL A 18 24.32 19.28 15.15
N GLU A 19 23.55 20.08 15.89
CA GLU A 19 22.22 19.68 16.38
C GLU A 19 21.06 20.33 15.63
N GLN A 20 21.34 21.34 14.81
CA GLN A 20 20.32 22.09 14.07
C GLN A 20 20.52 21.95 12.56
N PRO A 21 19.43 21.88 11.78
CA PRO A 21 19.53 21.93 10.34
C PRO A 21 20.05 23.30 9.88
N GLY A 22 20.87 23.32 8.83
CA GLY A 22 21.48 24.54 8.33
C GLY A 22 22.64 24.28 7.37
N VAL A 23 23.20 25.37 6.85
CA VAL A 23 24.44 25.33 6.05
C VAL A 23 25.61 25.61 6.96
N TYR A 24 26.65 24.80 6.84
CA TYR A 24 27.85 24.88 7.66
C TYR A 24 29.09 24.84 6.77
N SER A 25 30.20 25.36 7.30
CA SER A 25 31.49 25.26 6.64
C SER A 25 32.61 24.83 7.57
N LEU A 26 33.57 24.10 7.01
CA LEU A 26 34.78 23.65 7.68
C LEU A 26 36.01 24.22 6.96
N GLU A 27 36.80 24.97 7.71
CA GLU A 27 38.08 25.52 7.28
C GLU A 27 39.22 24.87 8.07
N VAL A 28 40.20 24.28 7.38
CA VAL A 28 41.38 23.66 8.01
C VAL A 28 42.64 24.40 7.55
N SER A 29 43.40 24.90 8.53
CA SER A 29 44.62 25.70 8.30
C SER A 29 45.71 25.31 9.29
N TYR A 30 46.98 25.33 8.87
CA TYR A 30 48.11 25.19 9.79
C TYR A 30 48.33 26.46 10.61
N ALA A 31 48.51 26.33 11.93
CA ALA A 31 48.57 27.45 12.87
C ALA A 31 49.74 28.42 12.60
N ASP A 32 50.87 27.92 12.08
CA ASP A 32 52.12 28.67 12.00
C ASP A 32 52.44 29.24 10.61
N THR A 33 51.65 28.91 9.58
CA THR A 33 51.79 29.50 8.24
C THR A 33 50.43 29.59 7.54
N SER A 34 50.01 30.80 7.20
CA SER A 34 48.82 31.08 6.37
C SER A 34 48.91 30.60 4.92
N ALA A 35 49.96 29.84 4.57
CA ALA A 35 50.23 29.33 3.22
C ALA A 35 49.68 27.92 2.98
N CYS A 36 49.25 27.20 4.02
CA CYS A 36 48.73 25.85 3.91
C CYS A 36 47.31 25.77 4.48
N THR A 37 46.33 26.19 3.68
CA THR A 37 44.90 26.03 3.94
C THR A 37 44.33 24.95 3.03
N ALA A 38 43.54 24.04 3.59
CA ALA A 38 42.69 23.17 2.80
C ALA A 38 41.59 24.01 2.11
N PRO A 39 41.00 23.53 1.01
CA PRO A 39 39.78 24.12 0.46
C PRO A 39 38.70 24.24 1.54
N LEU A 40 37.90 25.32 1.47
CA LEU A 40 36.74 25.48 2.32
C LEU A 40 35.69 24.44 1.92
N GLU A 41 35.32 23.57 2.86
CA GLU A 41 34.25 22.60 2.67
C GLU A 41 32.93 23.21 3.15
N ILE A 42 31.89 23.16 2.32
CA ILE A 42 30.54 23.64 2.65
C ILE A 42 29.60 22.45 2.54
N PHE A 43 28.78 22.23 3.57
CA PHE A 43 27.82 21.14 3.60
C PHE A 43 26.53 21.58 4.27
N THR A 44 25.44 20.88 3.96
CA THR A 44 24.12 21.13 4.53
C THR A 44 23.76 19.99 5.47
N VAL A 45 23.28 20.35 6.65
CA VAL A 45 22.63 19.43 7.58
C VAL A 45 21.14 19.63 7.43
N SER A 46 20.43 18.58 7.05
CA SER A 46 18.97 18.58 6.96
C SER A 46 18.37 17.86 8.16
N GLU A 47 17.19 18.30 8.58
CA GLU A 47 16.37 17.55 9.53
C GLU A 47 15.92 16.25 8.86
N SER A 48 15.86 15.15 9.61
CA SER A 48 15.33 13.87 9.15
C SER A 48 14.48 13.27 10.26
N GLY A 49 13.40 12.59 9.88
CA GLY A 49 12.41 12.12 10.84
C GLY A 49 11.64 10.91 10.34
N ASN A 50 11.04 10.19 11.28
CA ASN A 50 10.23 9.01 10.98
C ASN A 50 9.06 9.38 10.04
N PRO A 51 8.83 8.64 8.94
CA PRO A 51 7.77 8.97 8.00
C PRO A 51 6.38 8.74 8.59
N ALA A 52 5.42 9.58 8.20
CA ALA A 52 4.01 9.20 8.20
C ALA A 52 3.65 8.64 6.82
N VAL A 53 2.96 7.50 6.79
CA VAL A 53 2.60 6.79 5.56
C VAL A 53 1.08 6.71 5.40
N THR A 54 0.62 6.92 4.18
CA THR A 54 -0.70 6.48 3.70
C THR A 54 -0.51 5.59 2.49
N ALA A 55 -1.40 4.63 2.28
CA ALA A 55 -1.44 3.86 1.04
C ALA A 55 -2.88 3.58 0.62
N GLU A 56 -3.11 3.49 -0.68
CA GLU A 56 -4.41 3.18 -1.25
C GLU A 56 -4.29 2.31 -2.49
N VAL A 57 -5.32 1.50 -2.73
CA VAL A 57 -5.51 0.79 -4.00
C VAL A 57 -6.13 1.78 -4.98
N THR A 58 -5.44 2.07 -6.08
CA THR A 58 -5.88 3.10 -7.05
C THR A 58 -6.60 2.52 -8.25
N THR A 59 -6.59 1.20 -8.39
CA THR A 59 -7.29 0.48 -9.46
C THR A 59 -8.69 0.09 -9.05
N GLU A 60 -9.61 0.15 -10.00
CA GLU A 60 -10.96 -0.38 -9.82
C GLU A 60 -10.93 -1.90 -9.51
N PRO A 61 -11.95 -2.42 -8.82
CA PRO A 61 -12.19 -3.86 -8.76
C PRO A 61 -12.27 -4.46 -10.17
N PHE A 62 -11.67 -5.64 -10.41
CA PHE A 62 -11.53 -6.27 -11.74
C PHE A 62 -10.54 -5.61 -12.71
N ALA A 63 -9.61 -4.78 -12.25
CA ALA A 63 -8.48 -4.40 -13.07
C ALA A 63 -7.63 -5.65 -13.43
N ASP A 64 -7.13 -5.73 -14.66
CA ASP A 64 -6.17 -6.79 -15.08
C ASP A 64 -4.91 -6.82 -14.20
N THR A 65 -4.65 -5.73 -13.49
CA THR A 65 -3.48 -5.51 -12.65
C THR A 65 -3.87 -4.53 -11.56
N HIS A 66 -3.67 -4.89 -10.29
CA HIS A 66 -3.89 -3.95 -9.19
C HIS A 66 -2.65 -3.10 -8.91
N ILE A 67 -2.90 -1.84 -8.56
CA ILE A 67 -1.85 -0.87 -8.24
C ILE A 67 -2.10 -0.29 -6.86
N ILE A 68 -1.09 -0.39 -6.01
CA ILE A 68 -1.02 0.32 -4.73
C ILE A 68 -0.16 1.56 -4.92
N ILE A 69 -0.64 2.71 -4.45
CA ILE A 69 0.16 3.92 -4.32
C ILE A 69 0.29 4.26 -2.84
N ALA A 70 1.54 4.30 -2.37
CA ALA A 70 1.91 4.73 -1.05
C ALA A 70 2.54 6.13 -1.10
N THR A 71 2.19 6.96 -0.13
CA THR A 71 2.73 8.30 0.03
C THR A 71 3.36 8.42 1.40
N ALA A 72 4.61 8.88 1.43
CA ALA A 72 5.32 9.23 2.65
C ALA A 72 5.30 10.74 2.85
N SER A 73 5.20 11.18 4.10
CA SER A 73 5.30 12.58 4.51
C SER A 73 6.19 12.71 5.74
N GLY A 74 6.88 13.84 5.85
CA GLY A 74 7.87 14.13 6.88
C GLY A 74 9.05 14.91 6.33
N THR A 75 10.15 14.98 7.09
CA THR A 75 11.35 15.76 6.76
C THR A 75 12.50 14.94 6.19
N GLY A 76 12.34 13.62 6.04
CA GLY A 76 13.38 12.69 5.58
C GLY A 76 13.34 12.35 4.08
N ILE A 77 14.24 11.45 3.68
CA ILE A 77 14.25 10.82 2.37
C ILE A 77 13.76 9.40 2.55
N TYR A 78 12.71 9.01 1.83
CA TYR A 78 11.96 7.80 2.11
C TYR A 78 12.05 6.76 1.00
N GLU A 79 12.16 5.50 1.41
CA GLU A 79 12.02 4.33 0.55
C GLU A 79 10.82 3.50 1.00
N PHE A 80 10.24 2.76 0.05
CA PHE A 80 9.02 1.99 0.21
C PHE A 80 9.30 0.51 -0.03
N SER A 81 8.58 -0.37 0.66
CA SER A 81 8.61 -1.82 0.47
C SER A 81 7.19 -2.37 0.63
N LEU A 82 6.81 -3.33 -0.21
CA LEU A 82 5.55 -4.06 -0.12
C LEU A 82 5.84 -5.49 0.36
N ASP A 83 5.16 -5.93 1.42
CA ASP A 83 5.23 -7.29 1.98
C ASP A 83 6.64 -7.81 2.25
N GLN A 84 7.50 -6.95 2.80
CA GLN A 84 8.93 -7.24 3.04
C GLN A 84 9.74 -7.51 1.77
N GLY A 85 9.24 -7.07 0.62
CA GLY A 85 9.96 -7.04 -0.64
C GLY A 85 11.12 -6.04 -0.66
N PRO A 86 11.83 -5.92 -1.81
CA PRO A 86 12.93 -4.97 -1.95
C PRO A 86 12.46 -3.53 -1.73
N TRP A 87 13.35 -2.73 -1.13
CA TRP A 87 13.14 -1.29 -0.98
C TRP A 87 13.29 -0.58 -2.33
N GLN A 88 12.44 0.41 -2.58
CA GLN A 88 12.46 1.24 -3.78
C GLN A 88 12.10 2.69 -3.45
N ASP A 89 12.60 3.63 -4.27
CA ASP A 89 12.35 5.07 -4.11
C ASP A 89 10.91 5.47 -4.47
N SER A 90 10.19 4.60 -5.19
CA SER A 90 8.81 4.85 -5.61
C SER A 90 7.81 4.14 -4.69
N GLY A 91 6.78 4.87 -4.25
CA GLY A 91 5.65 4.29 -3.53
C GLY A 91 4.63 3.57 -4.43
N THR A 92 4.92 3.36 -5.72
CA THR A 92 4.01 2.68 -6.65
C THR A 92 4.35 1.20 -6.77
N PHE A 93 3.39 0.34 -6.49
CA PHE A 93 3.49 -1.11 -6.64
C PHE A 93 2.47 -1.59 -7.66
N ILE A 94 2.91 -2.31 -8.69
CA ILE A 94 2.10 -2.75 -9.82
C ILE A 94 2.03 -4.29 -9.81
N GLY A 95 0.87 -4.85 -10.15
CA GLY A 95 0.69 -6.30 -10.20
C GLY A 95 0.53 -6.92 -8.83
N VAL A 96 -0.09 -6.16 -7.91
CA VAL A 96 -0.35 -6.63 -6.56
C VAL A 96 -1.46 -7.68 -6.60
N SER A 97 -1.24 -8.81 -5.93
CA SER A 97 -2.26 -9.86 -5.83
C SER A 97 -3.45 -9.41 -4.97
N PRO A 98 -4.61 -10.05 -5.08
CA PRO A 98 -5.69 -9.85 -4.11
C PRO A 98 -5.29 -10.38 -2.73
N GLY A 99 -5.68 -9.69 -1.66
CA GLY A 99 -5.37 -10.07 -0.29
C GLY A 99 -4.93 -8.93 0.61
N GLU A 100 -4.43 -9.29 1.78
CA GLU A 100 -3.84 -8.36 2.75
C GLU A 100 -2.40 -8.03 2.37
N HIS A 101 -2.06 -6.75 2.46
CA HIS A 101 -0.75 -6.23 2.13
C HIS A 101 -0.26 -5.26 3.19
N THR A 102 1.05 -5.25 3.41
CA THR A 102 1.72 -4.29 4.29
C THR A 102 2.72 -3.47 3.50
N VAL A 103 2.46 -2.16 3.42
CA VAL A 103 3.44 -1.20 2.91
C VAL A 103 4.30 -0.73 4.08
N ASN A 104 5.61 -0.84 3.94
CA ASN A 104 6.59 -0.31 4.86
C ASN A 104 7.30 0.90 4.23
N VAL A 105 7.50 1.94 5.02
CA VAL A 105 8.22 3.15 4.61
C VAL A 105 9.32 3.41 5.62
N ARG A 106 10.56 3.55 5.14
CA ARG A 106 11.71 3.84 6.00
C ARG A 106 12.37 5.15 5.60
N ASP A 107 12.95 5.81 6.59
CA ASP A 107 13.91 6.89 6.35
C ASP A 107 15.28 6.32 5.99
N VAL A 108 15.85 6.78 4.87
CA VAL A 108 17.18 6.35 4.38
C VAL A 108 18.28 6.73 5.37
N ASN A 109 18.10 7.82 6.14
CA ASN A 109 19.04 8.24 7.17
C ASN A 109 18.86 7.49 8.51
N GLY A 110 17.94 6.53 8.58
CA GLY A 110 17.80 5.62 9.72
C GLY A 110 16.93 6.13 10.87
N CYS A 111 16.13 7.19 10.66
CA CYS A 111 15.27 7.74 11.71
C CYS A 111 14.06 6.87 12.08
N GLY A 112 13.73 5.83 11.31
CA GLY A 112 12.68 4.88 11.65
C GLY A 112 12.00 4.22 10.44
N VAL A 113 11.02 3.37 10.74
CA VAL A 113 10.16 2.67 9.79
C VAL A 113 8.72 2.75 10.27
N THR A 114 7.80 3.08 9.38
CA THR A 114 6.35 3.06 9.63
C THR A 114 5.69 2.11 8.64
N SER A 115 4.66 1.41 9.08
CA SER A 115 3.90 0.46 8.27
C SER A 115 2.46 0.92 8.07
N TYR A 116 1.88 0.57 6.92
CA TYR A 116 0.49 0.78 6.57
C TYR A 116 -0.09 -0.52 6.01
N GLU A 117 -1.13 -1.03 6.66
CA GLU A 117 -1.83 -2.23 6.23
C GLU A 117 -3.03 -1.83 5.36
N LEU A 118 -3.22 -2.57 4.25
CA LEU A 118 -4.36 -2.38 3.36
C LEU A 118 -4.74 -3.72 2.73
N PHE A 119 -5.90 -3.73 2.07
CA PHE A 119 -6.43 -4.93 1.46
C PHE A 119 -6.82 -4.67 0.00
N VAL A 120 -6.36 -5.53 -0.89
CA VAL A 120 -6.73 -5.55 -2.31
C VAL A 120 -7.89 -6.51 -2.48
N ILE A 121 -9.08 -5.98 -2.81
CA ILE A 121 -10.28 -6.77 -3.05
C ILE A 121 -10.40 -7.05 -4.54
N ASP A 122 -10.51 -8.34 -4.87
CA ASP A 122 -10.80 -8.81 -6.22
C ASP A 122 -11.76 -10.01 -6.18
N TYR A 123 -12.35 -10.36 -7.32
CA TYR A 123 -13.35 -11.43 -7.42
C TYR A 123 -13.22 -12.23 -8.73
N PRO A 124 -13.61 -13.52 -8.74
CA PRO A 124 -13.55 -14.32 -9.96
C PRO A 124 -14.46 -13.74 -11.06
N PRO A 125 -13.99 -13.55 -12.30
CA PRO A 125 -14.82 -13.00 -13.36
C PRO A 125 -15.87 -13.97 -13.89
N TYR A 126 -15.66 -15.27 -13.69
CA TYR A 126 -16.60 -16.30 -14.08
C TYR A 126 -16.43 -17.56 -13.25
N PHE A 127 -17.40 -18.45 -13.36
CA PHE A 127 -17.35 -19.80 -12.82
C PHE A 127 -18.09 -20.76 -13.76
N THR A 128 -17.79 -22.05 -13.64
CA THR A 128 -18.25 -23.13 -14.53
C THR A 128 -18.88 -24.24 -13.71
N PRO A 129 -20.15 -24.12 -13.25
CA PRO A 129 -20.82 -25.13 -12.46
C PRO A 129 -21.24 -26.32 -13.34
N ASN A 130 -20.26 -27.16 -13.71
CA ASN A 130 -20.40 -28.34 -14.56
C ASN A 130 -20.07 -29.65 -13.82
N GLY A 131 -19.61 -29.57 -12.57
CA GLY A 131 -19.33 -30.69 -11.69
C GLY A 131 -17.99 -31.37 -11.96
N ASP A 132 -17.06 -30.71 -12.64
CA ASP A 132 -15.71 -31.23 -12.90
C ASP A 132 -14.70 -30.96 -11.77
N GLY A 133 -15.12 -30.23 -10.73
CA GLY A 133 -14.30 -29.84 -9.59
C GLY A 133 -13.54 -28.52 -9.76
N TYR A 134 -13.62 -27.88 -10.94
CA TYR A 134 -12.91 -26.65 -11.25
C TYR A 134 -13.88 -25.48 -11.46
N ASN A 135 -13.73 -24.44 -10.61
CA ASN A 135 -14.60 -23.25 -10.62
C ASN A 135 -16.10 -23.59 -10.58
N ASP A 136 -16.48 -24.65 -9.86
CA ASP A 136 -17.89 -25.07 -9.76
C ASP A 136 -18.75 -24.11 -8.94
N THR A 137 -18.12 -23.31 -8.08
CA THR A 137 -18.80 -22.28 -7.29
C THR A 137 -18.15 -20.92 -7.48
N TRP A 138 -18.95 -19.88 -7.27
CA TRP A 138 -18.50 -18.49 -7.29
C TRP A 138 -18.52 -17.87 -5.90
N ASN A 139 -17.42 -17.25 -5.48
CA ASN A 139 -17.28 -16.60 -4.18
C ASN A 139 -16.16 -15.53 -4.19
N ILE A 140 -16.14 -14.65 -3.19
CA ILE A 140 -15.05 -13.71 -2.88
C ILE A 140 -14.36 -14.18 -1.60
N SER A 141 -13.63 -15.30 -1.68
CA SER A 141 -13.06 -16.00 -0.51
C SER A 141 -11.97 -15.22 0.23
N ALA A 142 -11.40 -14.19 -0.41
CA ALA A 142 -10.47 -13.26 0.23
C ALA A 142 -11.07 -12.61 1.48
N LEU A 143 -12.40 -12.52 1.58
CA LEU A 143 -13.10 -11.95 2.75
C LEU A 143 -13.59 -13.00 3.75
N SER A 144 -13.15 -14.26 3.65
CA SER A 144 -13.64 -15.37 4.49
C SER A 144 -13.44 -15.17 6.00
N PHE A 145 -12.47 -14.34 6.40
CA PHE A 145 -12.22 -14.01 7.80
C PHE A 145 -13.12 -12.88 8.32
N GLN A 146 -13.72 -12.06 7.45
CA GLN A 146 -14.74 -11.09 7.85
C GLN A 146 -16.12 -11.77 7.88
N LEU A 147 -16.42 -12.46 8.99
CA LEU A 147 -17.65 -13.25 9.14
C LEU A 147 -18.95 -12.43 9.01
N ALA A 148 -18.88 -11.12 9.17
CA ALA A 148 -20.02 -10.21 9.00
C ALA A 148 -20.30 -9.86 7.53
N SER A 149 -19.35 -10.12 6.62
CA SER A 149 -19.45 -9.79 5.20
C SER A 149 -20.50 -10.65 4.50
N LYS A 150 -21.20 -10.03 3.54
CA LYS A 150 -22.30 -10.67 2.79
C LYS A 150 -22.16 -10.36 1.32
N ILE A 151 -22.48 -11.36 0.51
CA ILE A 151 -22.55 -11.21 -0.94
C ILE A 151 -23.98 -11.52 -1.36
N TYR A 152 -24.60 -10.57 -2.05
CA TYR A 152 -25.92 -10.69 -2.65
C TYR A 152 -25.74 -10.85 -4.15
N ILE A 153 -26.36 -11.87 -4.75
CA ILE A 153 -26.25 -12.18 -6.18
C ILE A 153 -27.60 -11.97 -6.85
N PHE A 154 -27.60 -11.28 -7.98
CA PHE A 154 -28.77 -10.84 -8.72
C PHE A 154 -28.73 -11.30 -10.18
N ASP A 155 -29.91 -11.55 -10.76
CA ASP A 155 -30.03 -11.68 -12.21
C ASP A 155 -29.94 -10.31 -12.93
N ARG A 156 -29.94 -10.35 -14.27
CA ARG A 156 -29.89 -9.16 -15.13
C ARG A 156 -31.04 -8.17 -14.98
N TYR A 157 -32.13 -8.56 -14.29
CA TYR A 157 -33.29 -7.72 -14.03
C TYR A 157 -33.28 -7.17 -12.59
N GLY A 158 -32.23 -7.46 -11.81
CA GLY A 158 -32.08 -7.03 -10.43
C GLY A 158 -32.81 -7.91 -9.41
N LYS A 159 -33.31 -9.10 -9.81
CA LYS A 159 -33.93 -10.02 -8.86
C LYS A 159 -32.85 -10.69 -8.02
N LEU A 160 -32.97 -10.60 -6.70
CA LEU A 160 -32.11 -11.32 -5.77
C LEU A 160 -32.29 -12.83 -5.94
N LEU A 161 -31.20 -13.54 -6.22
CA LEU A 161 -31.15 -14.99 -6.37
C LEU A 161 -30.59 -15.65 -5.12
N LYS A 162 -29.50 -15.14 -4.58
CA LYS A 162 -28.79 -15.75 -3.47
C LYS A 162 -28.17 -14.70 -2.56
N GLN A 163 -28.10 -15.01 -1.27
CA GLN A 163 -27.19 -14.38 -0.34
C GLN A 163 -26.21 -15.46 0.12
N ILE A 164 -24.91 -15.20 0.02
CA ILE A 164 -23.84 -16.08 0.48
C ILE A 164 -22.91 -15.33 1.44
N SER A 165 -22.16 -16.09 2.23
CA SER A 165 -21.06 -15.56 3.03
C SER A 165 -19.74 -15.87 2.33
N PRO A 166 -18.77 -14.92 2.32
CA PRO A 166 -17.40 -15.19 1.89
C PRO A 166 -16.73 -16.40 2.57
N ALA A 167 -17.15 -16.74 3.80
CA ALA A 167 -16.63 -17.87 4.55
C ALA A 167 -17.22 -19.24 4.13
N GLY A 168 -18.24 -19.25 3.27
CA GLY A 168 -18.88 -20.49 2.79
C GLY A 168 -18.37 -20.95 1.43
N ASP A 169 -18.99 -22.01 0.91
CA ASP A 169 -18.58 -22.66 -0.35
C ASP A 169 -18.86 -21.83 -1.62
N GLY A 170 -19.64 -20.75 -1.50
CA GLY A 170 -20.02 -19.91 -2.63
C GLY A 170 -21.37 -20.26 -3.25
N TRP A 171 -21.58 -19.79 -4.48
CA TRP A 171 -22.78 -20.04 -5.26
C TRP A 171 -22.51 -21.01 -6.41
N ASP A 172 -23.28 -22.09 -6.47
CA ASP A 172 -23.21 -23.16 -7.47
C ASP A 172 -24.01 -22.87 -8.76
N GLY A 173 -24.53 -21.66 -8.91
CA GLY A 173 -25.34 -21.30 -10.08
C GLY A 173 -26.76 -21.85 -10.04
N THR A 174 -27.28 -22.26 -8.88
CA THR A 174 -28.67 -22.71 -8.72
C THR A 174 -29.56 -21.68 -8.02
N PHE A 175 -30.85 -21.66 -8.38
CA PHE A 175 -31.88 -20.89 -7.69
C PHE A 175 -33.14 -21.74 -7.52
N ASN A 176 -33.59 -21.92 -6.28
CA ASN A 176 -34.71 -22.79 -5.92
C ASN A 176 -34.60 -24.21 -6.54
N GLY A 177 -33.39 -24.77 -6.52
CA GLY A 177 -33.09 -26.11 -7.05
C GLY A 177 -32.96 -26.19 -8.58
N ASN A 178 -33.21 -25.09 -9.31
CA ASN A 178 -33.06 -25.06 -10.76
C ASN A 178 -31.72 -24.44 -11.15
N MET A 179 -31.13 -24.98 -12.21
CA MET A 179 -29.92 -24.41 -12.81
C MET A 179 -30.23 -23.05 -13.45
N MET A 180 -29.46 -22.04 -13.09
CA MET A 180 -29.52 -20.73 -13.74
C MET A 180 -28.85 -20.77 -15.12
N PRO A 181 -29.32 -19.97 -16.10
CA PRO A 181 -28.75 -19.95 -17.45
C PRO A 181 -27.32 -19.41 -17.49
N THR A 182 -26.57 -19.79 -18.53
CA THR A 182 -25.32 -19.11 -18.90
C THR A 182 -25.60 -17.66 -19.23
N ASN A 183 -25.11 -16.74 -18.39
CA ASN A 183 -25.33 -15.31 -18.49
C ASN A 183 -24.40 -14.54 -17.57
N ASP A 184 -24.45 -13.22 -17.65
CA ASP A 184 -23.89 -12.34 -16.64
C ASP A 184 -24.86 -12.18 -15.45
N TYR A 185 -24.27 -12.10 -14.27
CA TYR A 185 -24.90 -11.93 -12.97
C TYR A 185 -24.24 -10.78 -12.24
N TRP A 186 -25.00 -10.08 -11.41
CA TRP A 186 -24.50 -8.94 -10.63
C TRP A 186 -24.36 -9.33 -9.17
N PHE A 187 -23.45 -8.69 -8.46
CA PHE A 187 -23.38 -8.82 -7.02
C PHE A 187 -23.28 -7.48 -6.29
N LEU A 188 -23.73 -7.50 -5.04
CA LEU A 188 -23.42 -6.49 -4.03
C LEU A 188 -22.66 -7.21 -2.92
N LEU A 189 -21.43 -6.78 -2.68
CA LEU A 189 -20.65 -7.16 -1.52
C LEU A 189 -20.80 -6.08 -0.45
N GLU A 190 -21.19 -6.49 0.75
CA GLU A 190 -21.12 -5.68 1.96
C GLU A 190 -19.98 -6.22 2.84
N TYR A 191 -19.06 -5.35 3.24
CA TYR A 191 -17.87 -5.70 4.03
C TYR A 191 -17.48 -4.51 4.92
N ASN A 192 -16.57 -4.72 5.88
CA ASN A 192 -16.01 -3.62 6.65
C ASN A 192 -14.64 -3.25 6.09
N ASP A 193 -14.39 -1.96 5.94
CA ASP A 193 -13.09 -1.42 5.57
C ASP A 193 -12.02 -1.90 6.56
N PHE A 194 -10.90 -2.40 6.04
CA PHE A 194 -9.86 -3.03 6.86
C PHE A 194 -9.12 -2.04 7.75
N VAL A 195 -9.07 -0.77 7.34
CA VAL A 195 -8.33 0.26 8.06
C VAL A 195 -9.25 0.98 9.04
N THR A 196 -10.42 1.40 8.56
CA THR A 196 -11.35 2.24 9.35
C THR A 196 -12.40 1.45 10.11
N GLY A 197 -12.65 0.18 9.74
CA GLY A 197 -13.72 -0.64 10.30
C GLY A 197 -15.13 -0.24 9.85
N GLU A 198 -15.25 0.81 9.03
CA GLU A 198 -16.52 1.34 8.56
C GLU A 198 -17.15 0.44 7.49
N PRO A 199 -18.49 0.33 7.43
CA PRO A 199 -19.17 -0.49 6.44
C PRO A 199 -18.97 0.08 5.02
N ARG A 200 -18.67 -0.81 4.09
CA ARG A 200 -18.46 -0.54 2.66
C ARG A 200 -19.35 -1.42 1.79
N GLN A 201 -19.61 -0.94 0.59
CA GLN A 201 -20.33 -1.66 -0.44
C GLN A 201 -19.53 -1.65 -1.75
N LEU A 202 -19.48 -2.80 -2.41
CA LEU A 202 -18.90 -2.96 -3.75
C LEU A 202 -19.91 -3.64 -4.65
N ARG A 203 -20.06 -3.13 -5.88
CA ARG A 203 -20.99 -3.65 -6.88
C ARG A 203 -20.24 -3.95 -8.16
N ALA A 204 -20.49 -5.13 -8.71
CA ALA A 204 -19.84 -5.60 -9.93
C ALA A 204 -20.66 -6.74 -10.57
N HIS A 205 -20.11 -7.37 -11.61
CA HIS A 205 -20.74 -8.50 -12.29
C HIS A 205 -19.72 -9.61 -12.59
N PHE A 206 -20.23 -10.82 -12.83
CA PHE A 206 -19.46 -12.00 -13.22
C PHE A 206 -20.30 -12.86 -14.15
N SER A 207 -19.66 -13.76 -14.91
CA SER A 207 -20.35 -14.67 -15.83
C SER A 207 -20.49 -16.08 -15.27
N LEU A 208 -21.66 -16.68 -15.42
CA LEU A 208 -21.84 -18.13 -15.32
C LEU A 208 -21.64 -18.75 -16.70
N LYS A 209 -20.71 -19.70 -16.84
CA LYS A 209 -20.42 -20.41 -18.11
C LYS A 209 -20.67 -21.91 -17.96
N ARG A 210 -21.08 -22.58 -19.04
CA ARG A 210 -21.25 -24.04 -19.11
C ARG A 210 -20.89 -24.53 -20.51
#